data_AF-A0A0R3R7Q9-F1
#
_entry.id   AF-A0A0R3R7Q9-F1
#
_cell.length_a   1.000
_cell.length_b   1.000
_cell.length_c   1.000
_cell.angle_alpha   90.00
_cell.angle_beta   90.00
_cell.angle_gamma   90.00
#
_symmetry.space_group_name_H-M   'P 1'
#
loop_
_entity.id
_entity.type
_entity.pdbx_description
1 polymer ?
#
loop_
_entity_poly.entity_id
_entity_poly.type
_entity_poly.pdbx_seq_one_letter_code
_entity_poly.pdbx_strand_id
1 'polypeptide(L)'
;MEKRGLVCENNYPYVRAEKTCLVKGQRHGKVSNMLHARQGHQTLFKALLSKGPVATRVLVTPNFINYKEVGAPIGAKKDICVFR
;
A
#
# COMPACT_ATOMS: atom_id res chain seq x y z
N MET A 1 5.63 -29.72 -2.94
CA MET A 1 4.60 -28.67 -3.09
C MET A 1 5.23 -27.32 -2.76
N GLU A 2 5.20 -26.36 -3.70
CA GLU A 2 5.61 -25.00 -3.40
C GLU A 2 4.72 -24.41 -2.31
N LYS A 3 5.33 -23.98 -1.20
CA LYS A 3 4.61 -23.30 -0.13
C LYS A 3 4.22 -21.90 -0.64
N ARG A 4 2.94 -21.66 -0.93
CA ARG A 4 2.39 -20.36 -1.39
C ARG A 4 1.88 -19.52 -0.20
N GLY A 5 1.85 -18.20 -0.36
CA GLY A 5 1.41 -17.25 0.67
C GLY A 5 2.56 -16.51 1.38
N LEU A 6 2.20 -15.53 2.20
CA LEU A 6 3.10 -14.62 2.93
C LEU A 6 3.33 -15.10 4.37
N VAL A 7 4.45 -14.70 4.98
CA VAL A 7 4.75 -14.96 6.39
C VAL A 7 4.68 -13.65 7.18
N CYS A 8 4.42 -13.75 8.48
CA CYS A 8 4.40 -12.60 9.38
C CYS A 8 5.81 -12.02 9.58
N GLU A 9 5.88 -10.72 9.80
CA GLU A 9 7.13 -9.97 10.05
C GLU A 9 7.99 -10.60 11.16
N ASN A 10 7.38 -11.05 12.26
CA ASN A 10 8.11 -11.70 13.36
C ASN A 10 8.90 -12.94 12.92
N ASN A 11 8.45 -13.64 11.87
CA ASN A 11 9.10 -14.85 11.35
C ASN A 11 10.08 -14.55 10.20
N TYR A 12 9.96 -13.40 9.55
CA TYR A 12 10.82 -12.97 8.46
C TYR A 12 10.97 -11.45 8.47
N PRO A 13 11.77 -10.93 9.42
CA PRO A 13 11.82 -9.49 9.68
C PRO A 13 12.54 -8.76 8.56
N TYR A 14 12.11 -7.52 8.32
CA TYR A 14 12.73 -6.61 7.40
C TYR A 14 14.15 -6.27 7.87
N VAL A 15 15.09 -6.56 6.98
CA VAL A 15 16.48 -6.14 7.07
C VAL A 15 16.73 -5.34 5.80
N ARG A 16 17.23 -4.12 5.94
CA ARG A 16 17.49 -3.18 4.82
C ARG A 16 18.68 -3.64 3.97
N ALA A 17 18.67 -4.89 3.54
CA ALA A 17 19.70 -5.58 2.78
C ALA A 17 19.06 -6.77 2.05
N GLU A 18 19.56 -7.07 0.86
CA GLU A 18 19.19 -8.30 0.18
C GLU A 18 19.79 -9.51 0.92
N LYS A 19 18.98 -10.55 1.11
CA LYS A 19 19.41 -11.80 1.75
C LYS A 19 18.84 -12.98 1.00
N THR A 20 19.52 -14.12 1.15
CA THR A 20 19.01 -15.41 0.69
C THR A 20 17.61 -15.66 1.24
N CYS A 21 16.70 -16.11 0.38
CA CYS A 21 15.32 -16.42 0.75
C CYS A 21 15.25 -17.64 1.68
N LEU A 22 15.28 -17.39 2.99
CA LEU A 22 15.24 -18.41 4.03
C LEU A 22 13.92 -18.38 4.81
N VAL A 23 12.81 -18.17 4.09
CA VAL A 23 11.47 -17.97 4.66
C VAL A 23 11.00 -19.24 5.40
N LYS A 24 10.79 -19.11 6.71
CA LYS A 24 10.26 -20.15 7.60
C LYS A 24 8.98 -19.67 8.31
N GLY A 25 8.15 -20.60 8.78
CA GLY A 25 6.94 -20.30 9.55
C GLY A 25 5.62 -20.57 8.82
N GLN A 26 4.52 -20.32 9.55
CA GLN A 26 3.15 -20.44 9.04
C GLN A 26 2.88 -19.38 7.97
N ARG A 27 2.15 -19.76 6.92
CA ARG A 27 1.83 -18.89 5.78
C ARG A 27 0.37 -18.47 5.80
N HIS A 28 0.13 -17.22 5.41
CA HIS A 28 -1.16 -16.56 5.38
C HIS A 28 -1.39 -15.87 4.02
N GLY A 29 -2.64 -15.48 3.76
CA GLY A 29 -2.96 -14.60 2.62
C GLY A 29 -2.51 -15.18 1.28
N LYS A 30 -3.17 -16.25 0.83
CA LYS A 30 -3.00 -16.72 -0.55
C LYS A 30 -3.88 -15.85 -1.45
N VAL A 31 -3.25 -15.03 -2.28
CA VAL A 31 -3.97 -14.26 -3.30
C VAL A 31 -4.56 -15.24 -4.31
N SER A 32 -5.89 -15.24 -4.42
CA SER A 32 -6.63 -16.04 -5.41
C SER A 32 -6.80 -15.28 -6.72
N ASN A 33 -7.13 -13.99 -6.66
CA ASN A 33 -7.32 -13.11 -7.80
C ASN A 33 -6.78 -11.70 -7.50
N MET A 34 -6.20 -11.06 -8.51
CA MET A 34 -5.72 -9.67 -8.42
C MET A 34 -6.54 -8.79 -9.38
N LEU A 35 -7.27 -7.82 -8.83
CA LEU A 35 -8.05 -6.86 -9.59
C LEU A 35 -7.21 -5.62 -9.89
N HIS A 36 -7.18 -5.21 -11.16
CA HIS A 36 -6.46 -4.03 -11.59
C HIS A 36 -7.45 -2.90 -11.87
N ALA A 37 -7.37 -1.81 -11.10
CA ALA A 37 -8.12 -0.60 -11.39
C ALA A 37 -7.45 0.13 -12.56
N ARG A 38 -8.25 0.53 -13.57
CA ARG A 38 -7.77 1.45 -14.61
C ARG A 38 -7.41 2.80 -13.99
N GLN A 39 -6.42 3.46 -14.56
CA GLN A 39 -5.91 4.76 -14.11
C GLN A 39 -7.05 5.78 -13.98
N GLY A 40 -7.14 6.45 -12.82
CA GLY A 40 -8.11 7.52 -12.58
C GLY A 40 -8.58 7.58 -11.12
N HIS A 41 -8.63 8.80 -10.57
CA HIS A 41 -9.00 9.04 -9.17
C HIS A 41 -10.37 8.46 -8.80
N GLN A 42 -11.37 8.56 -9.68
CA GLN A 42 -12.71 8.03 -9.43
C GLN A 42 -12.73 6.51 -9.32
N THR A 43 -11.96 5.80 -10.15
CA THR A 43 -11.89 4.33 -10.12
C THR A 43 -11.19 3.84 -8.86
N LEU A 44 -10.09 4.50 -8.48
CA LEU A 44 -9.38 4.21 -7.23
C LEU A 44 -10.25 4.47 -6.01
N PHE A 45 -10.99 5.58 -5.99
CA PHE A 45 -11.89 5.91 -4.89
C PHE A 45 -13.05 4.91 -4.76
N LYS A 46 -13.66 4.51 -5.89
CA LYS A 46 -14.68 3.45 -5.89
C LYS A 46 -14.12 2.11 -5.42
N ALA A 47 -12.90 1.75 -5.84
CA ALA A 47 -12.23 0.53 -5.38
C ALA A 47 -11.94 0.57 -3.87
N LEU A 48 -11.48 1.72 -3.36
CA LEU A 48 -11.23 1.93 -1.94
C LEU A 48 -12.51 1.72 -1.11
N LEU A 49 -13.61 2.35 -1.52
CA LEU A 49 -14.90 2.24 -0.82
C LEU A 49 -15.51 0.83 -0.89
N SER A 50 -15.31 0.10 -1.99
CA SER A 50 -15.99 -1.19 -2.21
C SER A 50 -15.16 -2.42 -1.87
N LYS A 51 -13.82 -2.31 -1.84
CA LYS A 51 -12.90 -3.44 -1.61
C LYS A 51 -11.92 -3.23 -0.45
N GLY A 52 -11.85 -2.01 0.10
CA GLY A 52 -10.89 -1.66 1.15
C GLY A 52 -9.57 -1.15 0.58
N PRO A 53 -8.47 -1.21 1.35
CA PRO A 53 -7.18 -0.64 0.95
C PRO A 53 -6.70 -1.10 -0.44
N VAL A 54 -6.29 -0.13 -1.26
CA VAL A 54 -5.84 -0.36 -2.64
C VAL A 54 -4.37 -0.03 -2.77
N ALA A 55 -3.57 -0.99 -3.24
CA ALA A 55 -2.18 -0.74 -3.61
C ALA A 55 -2.13 0.20 -4.82
N THR A 56 -1.40 1.32 -4.70
CA THR A 56 -1.28 2.34 -5.75
C THR A 56 0.17 2.81 -5.89
N ARG A 57 0.49 3.42 -7.04
CA ARG A 57 1.78 4.05 -7.31
C ARG A 57 1.59 5.55 -7.41
N VAL A 58 2.40 6.30 -6.67
CA VAL A 58 2.46 7.76 -6.73
C VAL A 58 3.83 8.21 -7.22
N LEU A 59 3.89 9.37 -7.87
CA LEU A 59 5.14 10.01 -8.22
C LEU A 59 5.71 10.70 -6.97
N VAL A 60 6.84 10.20 -6.47
CA VAL A 60 7.53 10.81 -5.33
C VAL A 60 8.35 11.99 -5.84
N THR A 61 7.99 13.20 -5.40
CA THR A 61 8.67 14.46 -5.75
C THR A 61 9.27 15.10 -4.49
N PRO A 62 10.17 16.09 -4.62
CA PRO A 62 10.65 16.85 -3.46
C PRO A 62 9.51 17.47 -2.65
N ASN A 63 8.43 17.91 -3.29
CA ASN A 63 7.24 18.42 -2.60
C ASN A 63 6.55 17.34 -1.75
N PHE A 64 6.52 16.09 -2.24
CA PHE A 64 5.98 14.96 -1.49
C PHE A 64 6.84 14.64 -0.27
N ILE A 65 8.17 14.61 -0.44
CA ILE A 65 9.13 14.33 0.65
C ILE A 65 9.06 15.40 1.73
N ASN A 66 8.91 16.66 1.32
CA ASN A 66 8.88 17.81 2.21
C ASN A 66 7.47 18.22 2.64
N TYR A 67 6.45 17.42 2.33
CA TYR A 67 5.07 17.72 2.70
C TYR A 67 4.97 17.78 4.22
N LYS A 68 4.73 18.99 4.74
CA LYS A 68 4.36 19.26 6.12
C LYS A 68 2.95 19.81 6.09
N GLU A 69 2.09 19.32 6.97
CA GLU A 69 0.73 19.82 7.10
C GLU A 69 0.80 21.28 7.62
N VAL A 70 0.87 22.23 6.69
CA VAL A 70 0.73 23.65 7.01
C VAL A 70 -0.75 23.88 7.23
N GLY A 71 -1.13 24.32 8.44
CA GLY A 71 -2.52 24.55 8.83
C GLY A 71 -3.34 25.13 7.69
N ALA A 72 -4.28 24.33 7.18
CA ALA A 72 -5.02 24.68 5.98
C ALA A 72 -5.87 25.93 6.24
N PRO A 73 -5.65 27.06 5.54
CA PRO A 73 -6.71 28.05 5.43
C PRO A 73 -7.86 27.38 4.67
N ILE A 74 -9.06 27.56 5.19
CA ILE A 74 -10.33 27.14 4.61
C ILE A 74 -10.39 27.69 3.17
N GLY A 75 -10.03 26.88 2.16
CA GLY A 75 -10.04 27.35 0.76
C GLY A 75 -9.19 26.62 -0.27
N ALA A 76 -8.22 25.78 0.10
CA ALA A 76 -7.46 24.98 -0.87
C ALA A 76 -8.00 23.54 -0.95
N LYS A 77 -8.34 23.10 -2.16
CA LYS A 77 -8.92 21.79 -2.49
C LYS A 77 -8.27 20.64 -1.70
N LYS A 78 -9.06 20.07 -0.78
CA LYS A 78 -8.76 18.86 -0.02
C LYS A 78 -8.93 17.65 -0.93
N ASP A 79 -7.84 17.13 -1.48
CA ASP A 79 -7.82 15.82 -2.15
C ASP A 79 -6.77 14.88 -1.54
N ILE A 80 -6.63 14.88 -0.22
CA ILE A 80 -5.96 13.78 0.49
C ILE A 80 -6.77 13.45 1.74
N CYS A 81 -7.59 12.39 1.64
CA CYS A 81 -8.22 11.75 2.80
C CYS A 81 -7.36 10.54 3.21
N VAL A 82 -6.77 10.62 4.40
CA VAL A 82 -6.22 9.45 5.11
C VAL A 82 -7.37 8.85 5.92
N PHE A 83 -7.75 7.61 5.65
CA PHE A 83 -8.77 6.89 6.41
C PHE A 83 -8.09 5.97 7.44
N ARG A 84 -8.55 6.06 8.70
CA ARG A 84 -8.32 5.06 9.75
C ARG A 84 -9.18 3.83 9.48
#